data_AF-E7FBI6-F1
#
_entry.id   AF-E7FBI6-F1
#
_cell.length_a   1.000
_cell.length_b   1.000
_cell.length_c   1.000
_cell.angle_alpha   90.00
_cell.angle_beta   90.00
_cell.angle_gamma   90.00
#
_symmetry.space_group_name_H-M   'P 1'
#
loop_
_entity.id
_entity.type
_entity.pdbx_description
1 polymer ?
#
loop_
_entity_poly.entity_id
_entity_poly.type
_entity_poly.pdbx_seq_one_letter_code
_entity_poly.pdbx_strand_id
1 'polypeptide(L)'
;MGSEEMIFKWTDANTADLIVWRVTNNSLFTGRRNAAIKAYELYVKEKQLQGKVAPTWVRKKWENLKQKYKDLKSLRTADGESASATWKWYSVMDGALNSENPITHIITPVRVTIPAPDAPPTKQRKQADWLTALQELEKRQEERERQAAEREDERDRRSTAREDERDRRALEREAERDRRAAEREEIRERLVLEREERREREMFAREERWEKEMLAREERQERDYREREERREREAAAREERLFKVLETFLANK
;
A
#
# COMPACT_ATOMS: atom_id res chain seq x y z
N MET A 1 -11.60 -15.80 11.04
CA MET A 1 -11.74 -17.05 10.27
C MET A 1 -10.38 -17.71 10.24
N GLY A 2 -10.19 -18.74 11.05
CA GLY A 2 -8.91 -19.44 11.18
C GLY A 2 -8.83 -20.55 10.14
N SER A 3 -7.96 -20.37 9.15
CA SER A 3 -7.55 -21.46 8.28
C SER A 3 -6.57 -22.32 9.08
N GLU A 4 -7.00 -23.48 9.56
CA GLU A 4 -6.10 -24.49 10.12
C GLU A 4 -4.98 -24.75 9.11
N GLU A 5 -3.75 -24.38 9.46
CA GLU A 5 -2.56 -24.80 8.74
C GLU A 5 -2.39 -26.31 8.96
N MET A 6 -3.09 -27.10 8.14
CA MET A 6 -2.83 -28.52 7.99
C MET A 6 -1.40 -28.69 7.46
N ILE A 7 -0.47 -29.02 8.37
CA ILE A 7 0.92 -29.35 8.03
C ILE A 7 0.92 -30.51 7.03
N PHE A 8 1.29 -30.22 5.78
CA PHE A 8 1.37 -31.24 4.75
C PHE A 8 2.56 -32.18 5.00
N LYS A 9 2.26 -33.47 5.19
CA LYS A 9 3.25 -34.53 5.31
C LYS A 9 3.68 -35.01 3.92
N TRP A 10 4.97 -34.85 3.60
CA TRP A 10 5.55 -35.40 2.37
C TRP A 10 5.51 -36.93 2.41
N THR A 11 4.71 -37.53 1.54
CA THR A 11 4.73 -38.98 1.32
C THR A 11 5.85 -39.36 0.36
N ASP A 12 6.18 -40.64 0.33
CA ASP A 12 7.17 -41.18 -0.58
C ASP A 12 6.77 -40.95 -2.05
N ALA A 13 5.50 -41.17 -2.38
CA ALA A 13 4.95 -40.89 -3.71
C ALA A 13 5.08 -39.41 -4.09
N ASN A 14 4.72 -38.49 -3.19
CA ASN A 14 4.80 -37.05 -3.45
C ASN A 14 6.25 -36.59 -3.65
N THR A 15 7.20 -37.19 -2.92
CA THR A 15 8.63 -36.86 -3.02
C THR A 15 9.23 -37.37 -4.32
N ALA A 16 8.90 -38.60 -4.74
CA ALA A 16 9.31 -39.14 -6.03
C ALA A 16 8.74 -38.30 -7.19
N ASP A 17 7.45 -37.97 -7.12
CA ASP A 17 6.76 -37.12 -8.09
C ASP A 17 7.39 -35.74 -8.21
N LEU A 18 7.78 -35.12 -7.09
CA LEU A 18 8.47 -33.82 -7.10
C LEU A 18 9.81 -33.91 -7.85
N ILE A 19 10.59 -34.96 -7.61
CA ILE A 19 11.91 -35.15 -8.24
C ILE A 19 11.74 -35.29 -9.75
N VAL A 20 10.84 -36.18 -10.18
CA VAL A 20 10.55 -36.41 -11.60
C VAL A 20 10.02 -35.13 -12.24
N TRP A 21 8.99 -34.51 -11.65
CA TRP A 21 8.34 -33.32 -12.20
C TRP A 21 9.31 -32.15 -12.36
N ARG A 22 10.18 -31.90 -11.37
CA ARG A 22 11.15 -30.80 -11.44
C ARG A 22 12.09 -31.01 -12.60
N VAL A 23 12.57 -32.24 -12.79
CA VAL A 23 13.51 -32.58 -13.87
C VAL A 23 12.82 -32.50 -15.24
N THR A 24 11.61 -33.05 -15.37
CA THR A 24 10.83 -32.97 -16.60
C THR A 24 10.54 -31.51 -16.98
N ASN A 25 10.28 -30.65 -16.01
CA ASN A 25 9.98 -29.23 -16.20
C ASN A 25 11.18 -28.31 -15.97
N ASN A 26 12.41 -28.79 -16.18
CA ASN A 26 13.63 -27.99 -15.99
C ASN A 26 13.62 -26.67 -16.80
N SER A 27 12.94 -26.65 -17.94
CA SER A 27 12.75 -25.46 -18.78
C SER A 27 11.97 -24.32 -18.09
N LEU A 28 11.14 -24.61 -17.08
CA LEU A 28 10.43 -23.59 -16.30
C LEU A 28 11.36 -22.89 -15.27
N PHE A 29 12.46 -23.55 -14.91
CA PHE A 29 13.41 -23.07 -13.91
C PHE A 29 14.56 -22.25 -14.53
N THR A 30 14.20 -21.21 -15.27
CA THR A 30 15.10 -20.38 -16.09
C THR A 30 16.05 -19.45 -15.31
N GLY A 31 16.07 -19.51 -13.98
CA GLY A 31 16.88 -18.61 -13.13
C GLY A 31 16.41 -17.14 -13.09
N ARG A 32 15.41 -16.76 -13.89
CA ARG A 32 14.80 -15.42 -13.83
C ARG A 32 14.12 -15.18 -12.47
N ARG A 33 14.08 -13.92 -12.03
CA ARG A 33 13.40 -13.51 -10.80
C ARG A 33 11.97 -14.05 -10.80
N ASN A 34 11.58 -14.72 -9.72
CA ASN A 34 10.27 -15.34 -9.49
C ASN A 34 9.87 -16.51 -10.43
N ALA A 35 10.68 -16.88 -11.44
CA ALA A 35 10.34 -17.99 -12.34
C ALA A 35 10.23 -19.33 -11.61
N ALA A 36 11.15 -19.60 -10.68
CA ALA A 36 11.11 -20.82 -9.88
C ALA A 36 9.84 -20.90 -9.00
N ILE A 37 9.41 -19.80 -8.40
CA ILE A 37 8.19 -19.77 -7.58
C ILE A 37 6.95 -20.04 -8.44
N LYS A 38 6.85 -19.41 -9.61
CA LYS A 38 5.77 -19.69 -10.58
C LYS A 38 5.75 -21.15 -11.05
N ALA A 39 6.91 -21.75 -11.25
CA ALA A 39 7.00 -23.18 -11.56
C ALA A 39 6.46 -24.04 -10.40
N TYR A 40 6.83 -23.74 -9.16
CA TYR A 40 6.28 -24.46 -8.00
C TYR A 40 4.78 -24.20 -7.78
N GLU A 41 4.26 -23.01 -8.09
CA GLU A 41 2.82 -22.75 -8.13
C GLU A 41 2.11 -23.68 -9.11
N LEU A 42 2.72 -23.92 -10.28
CA LEU A 42 2.21 -24.84 -11.29
C LEU A 42 2.22 -26.29 -10.79
N TYR A 43 3.28 -26.74 -10.12
CA TYR A 43 3.31 -28.05 -9.48
C TYR A 43 2.21 -28.21 -8.42
N VAL A 44 2.05 -27.22 -7.54
CA VAL A 44 1.02 -27.23 -6.49
C VAL A 44 -0.38 -27.26 -7.10
N LYS A 45 -0.60 -26.57 -8.22
CA LYS A 45 -1.85 -26.60 -8.98
C LYS A 45 -2.09 -27.95 -9.65
N GLU A 46 -1.10 -28.50 -10.34
CA GLU A 46 -1.18 -29.77 -11.08
C GLU A 46 -1.41 -30.97 -10.16
N LYS A 47 -0.74 -31.00 -9.00
CA LYS A 47 -0.88 -32.07 -8.00
C LYS A 47 -2.00 -31.83 -6.99
N GLN A 48 -2.85 -30.81 -7.21
CA GLN A 48 -4.00 -30.48 -6.36
C GLN A 48 -3.63 -30.27 -4.88
N LEU A 49 -2.47 -29.63 -4.65
CA LEU A 49 -1.93 -29.34 -3.32
C LEU A 49 -2.24 -27.90 -2.87
N GLN A 50 -3.03 -27.15 -3.65
CA GLN A 50 -3.46 -25.80 -3.31
C GLN A 50 -4.19 -25.78 -1.96
N GLY A 51 -3.79 -24.87 -1.07
CA GLY A 51 -4.31 -24.78 0.30
C GLY A 51 -3.68 -25.76 1.30
N LYS A 52 -2.92 -26.77 0.85
CA LYS A 52 -2.20 -27.71 1.73
C LYS A 52 -0.70 -27.42 1.79
N VAL A 53 -0.11 -27.00 0.67
CA VAL A 53 1.33 -26.71 0.56
C VAL A 53 1.53 -25.39 -0.13
N ALA A 54 2.22 -24.45 0.53
CA ALA A 54 2.65 -23.24 -0.15
C ALA A 54 3.81 -23.55 -1.12
N PRO A 55 3.89 -22.93 -2.31
CA PRO A 55 4.95 -23.16 -3.29
C PRO A 55 6.37 -23.00 -2.74
N THR A 56 6.53 -22.13 -1.73
CA THR A 56 7.77 -21.92 -0.98
C THR A 56 8.25 -23.18 -0.26
N TRP A 57 7.33 -24.01 0.26
CA TRP A 57 7.66 -25.29 0.91
C TRP A 57 8.12 -26.33 -0.10
N VAL A 58 7.50 -26.38 -1.29
CA VAL A 58 7.95 -27.26 -2.39
C VAL A 58 9.37 -26.91 -2.82
N ARG A 59 9.67 -25.61 -2.96
CA ARG A 59 11.03 -25.13 -3.23
C ARG A 59 12.01 -25.57 -2.16
N LYS A 60 11.69 -25.36 -0.88
CA LYS A 60 12.55 -25.77 0.24
C LYS A 60 12.77 -27.28 0.23
N LYS A 61 11.73 -28.08 -0.01
CA LYS A 61 11.84 -29.54 -0.13
C LYS A 61 12.80 -29.95 -1.25
N TRP A 62 12.69 -29.34 -2.42
CA TRP A 62 13.60 -29.59 -3.54
C TRP A 62 15.05 -29.22 -3.21
N GLU A 63 15.29 -28.06 -2.60
CA GLU A 63 16.66 -27.65 -2.22
C GLU A 63 17.25 -28.60 -1.16
N ASN A 64 16.46 -29.06 -0.19
CA ASN A 64 16.88 -30.05 0.80
C ASN A 64 17.27 -31.39 0.13
N LEU A 65 16.43 -31.91 -0.77
CA LEU A 65 16.75 -33.11 -1.56
C LEU A 65 18.06 -32.93 -2.33
N LYS A 66 18.24 -31.78 -2.98
CA LYS A 66 19.42 -31.47 -3.78
C LYS A 66 20.68 -31.37 -2.92
N GLN A 67 20.58 -30.77 -1.73
CA GLN A 67 21.69 -30.71 -0.79
C GLN A 67 22.08 -32.11 -0.32
N LYS A 68 21.11 -32.93 0.09
CA LYS A 68 21.36 -34.32 0.50
C LYS A 68 21.98 -35.18 -0.60
N TYR A 69 21.52 -35.01 -1.84
CA TYR A 69 22.13 -35.64 -3.00
C TYR A 69 23.59 -35.21 -3.18
N LYS A 70 23.90 -33.92 -3.06
CA LYS A 70 25.28 -33.41 -3.14
C LYS A 70 26.15 -33.99 -2.03
N ASP A 71 25.67 -34.00 -0.78
CA ASP A 71 26.42 -34.52 0.36
C ASP A 71 26.76 -36.01 0.16
N LEU A 72 25.80 -36.82 -0.30
CA LEU A 72 26.03 -38.24 -0.61
C LEU A 72 26.94 -38.44 -1.84
N LYS A 73 26.82 -37.60 -2.87
CA LYS A 73 27.68 -37.64 -4.05
C LYS A 73 29.13 -37.28 -3.72
N SER A 74 29.33 -36.29 -2.85
CA SER A 74 30.65 -35.91 -2.32
C SER A 74 31.27 -36.99 -1.42
N LEU A 75 30.46 -37.82 -0.76
CA LEU A 75 30.97 -38.97 0.01
C LEU A 75 31.29 -40.18 -0.89
N ARG A 76 30.59 -40.33 -2.03
CA ARG A 76 30.85 -41.42 -3.00
C ARG A 76 32.24 -41.34 -3.65
N THR A 77 32.87 -40.17 -3.63
CA THR A 77 34.26 -40.02 -4.11
C THR A 77 35.31 -40.54 -3.11
N ALA A 78 34.92 -40.90 -1.88
CA ALA A 78 35.83 -41.44 -0.86
C ALA A 78 35.66 -42.97 -0.69
N ASP A 79 34.43 -43.49 -0.70
CA ASP A 79 34.13 -44.92 -0.52
C ASP A 79 33.05 -45.38 -1.53
N GLY A 80 33.47 -46.09 -2.58
CA GLY A 80 32.77 -46.21 -3.87
C GLY A 80 31.39 -46.90 -3.94
N GLU A 81 30.83 -47.45 -2.86
CA GLU A 81 29.70 -48.41 -2.99
C GLU A 81 28.47 -48.16 -2.10
N SER A 82 28.48 -47.16 -1.20
CA SER A 82 27.44 -47.09 -0.14
C SER A 82 26.35 -46.02 -0.31
N ALA A 83 26.48 -45.09 -1.27
CA ALA A 83 25.56 -43.94 -1.37
C ALA A 83 24.14 -44.34 -1.82
N SER A 84 24.02 -45.25 -2.79
CA SER A 84 22.73 -45.72 -3.31
C SER A 84 21.94 -46.54 -2.29
N ALA A 85 22.65 -47.25 -1.38
CA ALA A 85 22.03 -48.08 -0.34
C ALA A 85 21.50 -47.26 0.86
N THR A 86 22.05 -46.07 1.09
CA THR A 86 21.75 -45.27 2.30
C THR A 86 20.53 -44.37 2.14
N TRP A 87 20.19 -43.96 0.90
CA TRP A 87 19.12 -43.01 0.66
C TRP A 87 18.22 -43.44 -0.50
N LYS A 88 16.96 -43.77 -0.18
CA LYS A 88 15.96 -44.25 -1.15
C LYS A 88 15.68 -43.30 -2.32
N TRP A 89 15.97 -42.01 -2.17
CA TRP A 89 15.84 -41.02 -3.25
C TRP A 89 17.10 -40.87 -4.11
N TYR A 90 18.24 -41.45 -3.71
CA TYR A 90 19.50 -41.33 -4.45
C TYR A 90 19.32 -41.83 -5.88
N SER A 91 18.80 -43.04 -6.09
CA SER A 91 18.64 -43.60 -7.45
C SER A 91 17.67 -42.78 -8.30
N VAL A 92 16.56 -42.28 -7.72
CA VAL A 92 15.58 -41.44 -8.45
C VAL A 92 16.19 -40.10 -8.81
N MET A 93 16.97 -39.49 -7.91
CA MET A 93 17.60 -38.19 -8.11
C MET A 93 18.82 -38.26 -9.02
N ASP A 94 19.63 -39.32 -8.90
CA ASP A 94 20.78 -39.60 -9.77
C ASP A 94 20.31 -39.91 -11.19
N GLY A 95 19.26 -40.74 -11.33
CA GLY A 95 18.60 -40.99 -12.60
C GLY A 95 18.02 -39.71 -13.20
N ALA A 96 17.29 -38.91 -12.42
CA ALA A 96 16.67 -37.70 -12.95
C ALA A 96 17.68 -36.57 -13.26
N LEU A 97 18.77 -36.43 -12.50
CA LEU A 97 19.76 -35.36 -12.71
C LEU A 97 20.86 -35.69 -13.72
N ASN A 98 21.24 -36.97 -13.86
CA ASN A 98 22.28 -37.38 -14.81
C ASN A 98 21.71 -37.85 -16.15
N SER A 99 20.39 -37.95 -16.30
CA SER A 99 19.77 -38.25 -17.60
C SER A 99 19.60 -36.96 -18.41
N GLU A 100 20.65 -36.57 -19.11
CA GLU A 100 20.53 -35.77 -20.33
C GLU A 100 19.84 -36.64 -21.40
N ASN A 101 18.51 -36.66 -21.42
CA ASN A 101 17.63 -36.69 -22.62
C ASN A 101 16.20 -37.21 -22.32
N PRO A 102 15.17 -36.69 -23.02
CA PRO A 102 13.78 -36.88 -22.66
C PRO A 102 13.16 -38.13 -23.30
N ILE A 103 12.17 -38.70 -22.61
CA ILE A 103 11.01 -39.40 -23.19
C ILE A 103 11.26 -40.84 -23.71
N THR A 104 10.27 -41.69 -23.40
CA THR A 104 9.82 -42.91 -24.09
C THR A 104 10.58 -44.23 -23.94
N HIS A 105 9.78 -45.24 -23.51
CA HIS A 105 9.93 -46.68 -23.80
C HIS A 105 11.12 -47.35 -23.08
N ILE A 106 11.02 -48.43 -22.30
CA ILE A 106 10.47 -49.75 -22.62
C ILE A 106 10.34 -50.53 -21.30
N ILE A 107 9.21 -51.23 -21.18
CA ILE A 107 9.01 -52.37 -20.29
C ILE A 107 9.86 -53.54 -20.84
N THR A 108 10.89 -53.99 -20.12
CA THR A 108 11.45 -55.35 -20.31
C THR A 108 12.12 -55.84 -19.01
N PRO A 109 11.78 -57.06 -18.53
CA PRO A 109 12.42 -57.66 -17.37
C PRO A 109 13.67 -58.42 -17.81
N VAL A 110 14.85 -58.08 -17.27
CA VAL A 110 16.06 -58.89 -17.44
C VAL A 110 16.46 -59.51 -16.10
N ARG A 111 16.46 -60.83 -16.18
CA ARG A 111 16.78 -61.86 -15.19
C ARG A 111 18.30 -61.89 -15.02
N VAL A 112 18.80 -61.65 -13.80
CA VAL A 112 20.16 -62.02 -13.41
C VAL A 112 20.08 -62.86 -12.14
N THR A 113 20.25 -64.16 -12.35
CA THR A 113 20.53 -65.18 -11.33
C THR A 113 21.95 -65.00 -10.81
N ILE A 114 22.13 -64.76 -9.51
CA ILE A 114 23.32 -65.16 -8.74
C ILE A 114 22.85 -65.62 -7.34
N PRO A 115 23.36 -66.75 -6.81
CA PRO A 115 22.76 -67.45 -5.68
C PRO A 115 23.24 -66.93 -4.32
N ALA A 116 22.40 -67.12 -3.31
CA ALA A 116 22.69 -66.88 -1.90
C ALA A 116 23.81 -67.78 -1.37
N PRO A 117 24.52 -67.30 -0.34
CA PRO A 117 24.77 -68.15 0.81
C PRO A 117 24.35 -67.47 2.13
N ASP A 118 23.82 -68.30 3.03
CA ASP A 118 23.35 -68.01 4.37
C ASP A 118 24.31 -67.14 5.21
N ALA A 119 23.78 -66.10 5.84
CA ALA A 119 24.44 -65.37 6.92
C ALA A 119 23.47 -65.12 8.09
N PRO A 120 23.90 -65.33 9.35
CA PRO A 120 23.04 -65.50 10.53
C PRO A 120 22.39 -64.19 11.03
N PRO A 121 21.27 -64.29 11.78
CA PRO A 121 20.47 -63.13 12.20
C PRO A 121 21.02 -62.51 13.48
N THR A 122 22.01 -61.63 13.40
CA THR A 122 22.48 -60.89 14.60
C THR A 122 22.75 -59.40 14.41
N LYS A 123 22.51 -58.82 13.21
CA LYS A 123 22.80 -57.39 12.92
C LYS A 123 21.58 -56.45 12.84
N GLN A 124 20.34 -56.95 12.95
CA GLN A 124 19.14 -56.12 12.78
C GLN A 124 18.97 -55.05 13.86
N ARG A 125 19.47 -55.26 15.09
CA ARG A 125 19.31 -54.30 16.19
C ARG A 125 20.07 -52.99 15.96
N LYS A 126 21.33 -53.06 15.48
CA LYS A 126 22.12 -51.86 15.12
C LYS A 126 21.51 -51.07 13.95
N GLN A 127 20.81 -51.76 13.04
CA GLN A 127 20.17 -51.13 11.90
C GLN A 127 18.90 -50.37 12.32
N ALA A 128 18.13 -50.92 13.28
CA ALA A 128 17.02 -50.22 13.89
C ALA A 128 17.49 -48.98 14.67
N ASP A 129 18.55 -49.09 15.48
CA ASP A 129 19.10 -47.95 16.24
C ASP A 129 19.56 -46.81 15.32
N TRP A 130 20.19 -47.13 14.18
CA TRP A 130 20.61 -46.13 13.19
C TRP A 130 19.42 -45.45 12.48
N LEU A 131 18.36 -46.20 12.16
CA LEU A 131 17.15 -45.63 11.56
C LEU A 131 16.43 -44.68 12.53
N THR A 132 16.37 -45.04 13.81
CA THR A 132 15.85 -44.14 14.86
C THR A 132 16.70 -42.88 14.99
N ALA A 133 18.02 -43.00 14.98
CA ALA A 133 18.93 -41.84 15.04
C ALA A 133 18.75 -40.88 13.84
N LEU A 134 18.51 -41.41 12.64
CA LEU A 134 18.21 -40.58 11.47
C LEU A 134 16.84 -39.88 11.56
N GLN A 135 15.81 -40.57 12.06
CA GLN A 135 14.49 -39.97 12.27
C GLN A 135 14.54 -38.87 13.34
N GLU A 136 15.32 -39.07 14.40
CA GLU A 136 15.56 -38.05 15.42
C GLU A 136 16.32 -36.85 14.84
N LEU A 137 17.33 -37.08 13.99
CA LEU A 137 18.05 -36.01 13.30
C LEU A 137 17.14 -35.24 12.35
N GLU A 138 16.25 -35.91 11.61
CA GLU A 138 15.26 -35.29 10.71
C GLU A 138 14.27 -34.42 11.50
N LYS A 139 13.66 -34.96 12.57
CA LYS A 139 12.79 -34.17 13.45
C LYS A 139 13.49 -32.94 14.01
N ARG A 140 14.76 -33.08 14.40
CA ARG A 140 15.58 -31.98 14.94
C ARG A 140 15.95 -30.95 13.87
N GLN A 141 16.07 -31.34 12.60
CA GLN A 141 16.26 -30.41 11.49
C GLN A 141 14.96 -29.67 11.16
N GLU A 142 13.83 -30.40 11.06
CA GLU A 142 12.51 -29.79 10.86
C GLU A 142 12.14 -28.80 11.96
N GLU A 143 12.52 -29.09 13.21
CA GLU A 143 12.33 -28.16 14.33
C GLU A 143 13.19 -26.90 14.17
N ARG A 144 14.46 -27.03 13.74
CA ARG A 144 15.31 -25.86 13.44
C ARG A 144 14.78 -25.05 12.27
N GLU A 145 14.26 -25.70 11.23
CA GLU A 145 13.66 -25.05 10.07
C GLU A 145 12.39 -24.30 10.45
N ARG A 146 11.53 -24.89 11.30
CA ARG A 146 10.36 -24.23 11.86
C ARG A 146 10.74 -23.00 12.68
N GLN A 147 11.71 -23.12 13.58
CA GLN A 147 12.21 -21.99 14.36
C GLN A 147 12.85 -20.90 13.47
N ALA A 148 13.55 -21.29 12.39
CA ALA A 148 14.13 -20.33 11.45
C ALA A 148 13.06 -19.59 10.64
N ALA A 149 12.01 -20.30 10.20
CA ALA A 149 10.88 -19.71 9.49
C ALA A 149 10.08 -18.75 10.38
N GLU A 150 9.81 -19.13 11.62
CA GLU A 150 9.12 -18.26 12.59
C GLU A 150 9.94 -16.97 12.86
N ARG A 151 11.28 -17.08 12.96
CA ARG A 151 12.16 -15.91 13.09
C ARG A 151 12.23 -15.04 11.84
N GLU A 152 12.06 -15.62 10.65
CA GLU A 152 12.00 -14.87 9.39
C GLU A 152 10.68 -14.11 9.30
N ASP A 153 9.57 -14.79 9.54
CA ASP A 153 8.22 -14.22 9.55
C ASP A 153 8.05 -13.12 10.62
N GLU A 154 8.62 -13.30 11.82
CA GLU A 154 8.67 -12.24 12.84
C GLU A 154 9.52 -11.04 12.40
N ARG A 155 10.60 -11.25 11.64
CA ARG A 155 11.40 -10.15 11.07
C ARG A 155 10.63 -9.41 9.99
N ASP A 156 9.91 -10.12 9.14
CA ASP A 156 9.10 -9.53 8.09
C ASP A 156 7.95 -8.71 8.68
N ARG A 157 7.21 -9.26 9.66
CA ARG A 157 6.18 -8.51 10.42
C ARG A 157 6.73 -7.25 11.08
N ARG A 158 7.91 -7.33 11.69
CA ARG A 158 8.57 -6.15 12.28
C ARG A 158 8.98 -5.14 11.23
N SER A 159 9.41 -5.60 10.05
CA SER A 159 9.78 -4.72 8.94
C SER A 159 8.55 -3.98 8.41
N THR A 160 7.46 -4.68 8.14
CA THR A 160 6.21 -4.07 7.65
C THR A 160 5.63 -3.12 8.70
N ALA A 161 5.60 -3.49 9.98
CA ALA A 161 5.12 -2.61 11.04
C ALA A 161 5.96 -1.32 11.16
N ARG A 162 7.27 -1.37 10.89
CA ARG A 162 8.14 -0.19 10.87
C ARG A 162 7.90 0.68 9.64
N GLU A 163 7.57 0.08 8.51
CA GLU A 163 7.23 0.78 7.27
C GLU A 163 5.87 1.47 7.41
N ASP A 164 4.84 0.75 7.88
CA ASP A 164 3.51 1.30 8.16
C ASP A 164 3.56 2.47 9.16
N GLU A 165 4.41 2.38 10.18
CA GLU A 165 4.63 3.46 11.14
C GLU A 165 5.32 4.68 10.50
N ARG A 166 6.25 4.47 9.57
CA ARG A 166 6.88 5.57 8.82
C ARG A 166 5.87 6.26 7.92
N ASP A 167 5.03 5.49 7.24
CA ASP A 167 4.00 6.00 6.34
C ASP A 167 2.94 6.78 7.12
N ARG A 168 2.49 6.26 8.27
CA ARG A 168 1.56 6.97 9.16
C ARG A 168 2.14 8.32 9.61
N ARG A 169 3.41 8.35 10.04
CA ARG A 169 4.10 9.60 10.41
C ARG A 169 4.30 10.55 9.23
N ALA A 170 4.46 10.03 8.01
CA ALA A 170 4.57 10.86 6.82
C ALA A 170 3.24 11.55 6.51
N LEU A 171 2.13 10.79 6.55
CA LEU A 171 0.77 11.30 6.36
C LEU A 171 0.39 12.33 7.44
N GLU A 172 0.74 12.10 8.70
CA GLU A 172 0.49 13.07 9.78
C GLU A 172 1.22 14.40 9.55
N ARG A 173 2.48 14.35 9.09
CA ARG A 173 3.25 15.56 8.77
C ARG A 173 2.70 16.30 7.56
N GLU A 174 2.21 15.58 6.56
CA GLU A 174 1.55 16.16 5.39
C GLU A 174 0.24 16.85 5.80
N ALA A 175 -0.62 16.17 6.56
CA ALA A 175 -1.85 16.74 7.09
C ALA A 175 -1.61 17.95 8.02
N GLU A 176 -0.50 18.00 8.75
CA GLU A 176 -0.09 19.18 9.52
C GLU A 176 0.33 20.34 8.61
N ARG A 177 1.05 20.07 7.52
CA ARG A 177 1.44 21.11 6.54
C ARG A 177 0.21 21.69 5.86
N ASP A 178 -0.75 20.85 5.47
CA ASP A 178 -1.98 21.29 4.82
C ASP A 178 -2.83 22.14 5.75
N ARG A 179 -2.96 21.75 7.02
CA ARG A 179 -3.64 22.58 8.04
C ARG A 179 -2.98 23.95 8.19
N ARG A 180 -1.65 24.00 8.30
CA ARG A 180 -0.92 25.28 8.39
C ARG A 180 -1.05 26.12 7.12
N ALA A 181 -1.16 25.49 5.95
CA ALA A 181 -1.37 26.19 4.68
C ALA A 181 -2.78 26.80 4.61
N ALA A 182 -3.80 26.03 5.01
CA ALA A 182 -5.18 26.49 5.09
C ALA A 182 -5.35 27.64 6.09
N GLU A 183 -4.75 27.56 7.28
CA GLU A 183 -4.75 28.65 8.26
C GLU A 183 -4.13 29.95 7.69
N ARG A 184 -3.02 29.83 6.94
CA ARG A 184 -2.39 30.98 6.29
C ARG A 184 -3.25 31.56 5.18
N GLU A 185 -4.00 30.74 4.46
CA GLU A 185 -4.95 31.17 3.45
C GLU A 185 -6.12 31.90 4.09
N GLU A 186 -6.72 31.34 5.14
CA GLU A 186 -7.81 31.97 5.88
C GLU A 186 -7.41 33.33 6.45
N ILE A 187 -6.20 33.45 7.02
CA ILE A 187 -5.67 34.74 7.49
C ILE A 187 -5.55 35.74 6.33
N ARG A 188 -5.06 35.31 5.16
CA ARG A 188 -4.94 36.18 3.97
C ARG A 188 -6.31 36.64 3.49
N GLU A 189 -7.28 35.74 3.42
CA GLU A 189 -8.66 36.06 3.03
C GLU A 189 -9.30 37.05 4.00
N ARG A 190 -9.16 36.84 5.32
CA ARG A 190 -9.66 37.77 6.34
C ARG A 190 -9.06 39.16 6.19
N LEU A 191 -7.75 39.27 5.93
CA LEU A 191 -7.09 40.56 5.71
C LEU A 191 -7.55 41.24 4.41
N VAL A 192 -7.85 40.48 3.37
CA VAL A 192 -8.39 41.01 2.11
C VAL A 192 -9.79 41.55 2.33
N LEU A 193 -10.66 40.78 2.99
CA LEU A 193 -12.02 41.20 3.33
C LEU A 193 -12.03 42.44 4.22
N GLU A 194 -11.20 42.49 5.26
CA GLU A 194 -11.08 43.68 6.14
C GLU A 194 -10.64 44.92 5.34
N ARG A 195 -9.71 44.74 4.40
CA ARG A 195 -9.26 45.83 3.53
C ARG A 195 -10.36 46.29 2.58
N GLU A 196 -11.17 45.37 2.06
CA GLU A 196 -12.30 45.66 1.19
C GLU A 196 -13.40 46.38 1.95
N GLU A 197 -13.83 45.86 3.11
CA GLU A 197 -14.80 46.51 3.99
C GLU A 197 -14.35 47.93 4.37
N ARG A 198 -13.06 48.13 4.67
CA ARG A 198 -12.54 49.47 4.96
C ARG A 198 -12.71 50.41 3.77
N ARG A 199 -12.39 49.96 2.55
CA ARG A 199 -12.58 50.76 1.34
C ARG A 199 -14.05 51.08 1.10
N GLU A 200 -14.94 50.12 1.32
CA GLU A 200 -16.39 50.32 1.19
C GLU A 200 -16.89 51.36 2.20
N ARG A 201 -16.47 51.27 3.47
CA ARG A 201 -16.81 52.27 4.49
C ARG A 201 -16.29 53.66 4.15
N GLU A 202 -15.06 53.76 3.65
CA GLU A 202 -14.48 55.03 3.19
C GLU A 202 -15.23 55.60 2.00
N MET A 203 -15.61 54.77 1.03
CA MET A 203 -16.41 55.16 -0.12
C MET A 203 -17.80 55.65 0.30
N PHE A 204 -18.49 54.90 1.16
CA PHE A 204 -19.80 55.27 1.69
C PHE A 204 -19.75 56.57 2.50
N ALA A 205 -18.75 56.73 3.37
CA ALA A 205 -18.56 57.97 4.14
C ALA A 205 -18.25 59.18 3.23
N ARG A 206 -17.56 58.97 2.11
CA ARG A 206 -17.31 60.01 1.11
C ARG A 206 -18.58 60.39 0.37
N GLU A 207 -19.39 59.42 -0.01
CA GLU A 207 -20.68 59.61 -0.67
C GLU A 207 -21.65 60.36 0.24
N GLU A 208 -21.81 59.94 1.50
CA GLU A 208 -22.65 60.61 2.49
C GLU A 208 -22.23 62.08 2.72
N ARG A 209 -20.91 62.35 2.76
CA ARG A 209 -20.39 63.73 2.84
C ARG A 209 -20.76 64.55 1.62
N TRP A 210 -20.63 63.97 0.43
CA TRP A 210 -20.97 64.64 -0.82
C TRP A 210 -22.47 64.94 -0.89
N GLU A 211 -23.33 64.01 -0.51
CA GLU A 211 -24.78 64.21 -0.42
C GLU A 211 -25.15 65.31 0.58
N LYS A 212 -24.56 65.29 1.79
CA LYS A 212 -24.76 66.35 2.79
C LYS A 212 -24.32 67.72 2.28
N GLU A 213 -23.20 67.80 1.59
CA GLU A 213 -22.70 69.05 1.01
C GLU A 213 -23.61 69.55 -0.12
N MET A 214 -24.10 68.64 -0.96
CA MET A 214 -25.05 68.94 -2.03
C MET A 214 -26.38 69.46 -1.47
N LEU A 215 -26.96 68.78 -0.47
CA LEU A 215 -28.17 69.23 0.22
C LEU A 215 -27.97 70.59 0.89
N ALA A 216 -26.82 70.81 1.54
CA ALA A 216 -26.51 72.11 2.15
C ALA A 216 -26.36 73.23 1.11
N ARG A 217 -25.89 72.92 -0.11
CA ARG A 217 -25.85 73.89 -1.22
C ARG A 217 -27.26 74.24 -1.70
N GLU A 218 -28.11 73.23 -1.85
CA GLU A 218 -29.50 73.40 -2.26
C GLU A 218 -30.29 74.21 -1.23
N GLU A 219 -30.15 73.90 0.06
CA GLU A 219 -30.81 74.64 1.15
C GLU A 219 -30.38 76.12 1.17
N ARG A 220 -29.10 76.43 0.90
CA ARG A 220 -28.64 77.82 0.77
C ARG A 220 -29.28 78.53 -0.41
N GLN A 221 -29.34 77.87 -1.57
CA GLN A 221 -30.01 78.44 -2.75
C GLN A 221 -31.49 78.68 -2.50
N GLU A 222 -32.15 77.75 -1.81
CA GLU A 222 -33.57 77.89 -1.47
C GLU A 222 -33.80 79.02 -0.46
N ARG A 223 -32.95 79.15 0.57
CA ARG A 223 -32.99 80.27 1.52
C ARG A 223 -32.81 81.61 0.80
N ASP A 224 -31.80 81.72 -0.06
CA ASP A 224 -31.55 82.93 -0.85
C ASP A 224 -32.73 83.25 -1.78
N TYR A 225 -33.35 82.23 -2.37
CA TYR A 225 -34.54 82.39 -3.23
C TYR A 225 -35.74 82.88 -2.42
N ARG A 226 -36.03 82.25 -1.28
CA ARG A 226 -37.11 82.65 -0.36
C ARG A 226 -36.91 84.08 0.13
N GLU A 227 -35.70 84.47 0.53
CA GLU A 227 -35.41 85.84 0.98
C GLU A 227 -35.65 86.88 -0.14
N ARG A 228 -35.32 86.55 -1.39
CA ARG A 228 -35.59 87.42 -2.55
C ARG A 228 -37.07 87.52 -2.89
N GLU A 229 -37.82 86.43 -2.76
CA GLU A 229 -39.29 86.43 -2.89
C GLU A 229 -39.91 87.28 -1.77
N GLU A 230 -39.55 87.03 -0.50
CA GLU A 230 -40.03 87.83 0.64
C GLU A 230 -39.70 89.32 0.49
N ARG A 231 -38.52 89.68 -0.01
CA ARG A 231 -38.17 91.08 -0.27
C ARG A 231 -39.08 91.71 -1.32
N ARG A 232 -39.35 90.98 -2.42
CA ARG A 232 -40.26 91.45 -3.47
C ARG A 232 -41.69 91.59 -2.94
N GLU A 233 -42.14 90.66 -2.12
CA GLU A 233 -43.44 90.70 -1.48
C GLU A 233 -43.57 91.88 -0.51
N ARG A 234 -42.56 92.12 0.34
CA ARG A 234 -42.51 93.31 1.23
C ARG A 234 -42.52 94.61 0.43
N GLU A 235 -41.76 94.69 -0.66
CA GLU A 235 -41.76 95.86 -1.54
C GLU A 235 -43.12 96.05 -2.24
N ALA A 236 -43.77 94.97 -2.69
CA ALA A 236 -45.10 95.01 -3.28
C ALA A 236 -46.15 95.48 -2.25
N ALA A 237 -46.18 94.88 -1.06
CA ALA A 237 -47.05 95.30 0.04
C ALA A 237 -46.83 96.77 0.43
N ALA A 238 -45.58 97.23 0.50
CA ALA A 238 -45.27 98.64 0.79
C ALA A 238 -45.74 99.59 -0.34
N ARG A 239 -45.69 99.15 -1.60
CA ARG A 239 -46.24 99.92 -2.74
C ARG A 239 -47.76 99.98 -2.66
N GLU A 240 -48.41 98.87 -2.36
CA GLU A 240 -49.86 98.81 -2.15
C GLU A 240 -50.31 99.71 -1.00
N GLU A 241 -49.61 99.69 0.14
CA GLU A 241 -49.91 100.57 1.27
C GLU A 241 -49.75 102.06 0.91
N ARG A 242 -48.71 102.42 0.15
CA ARG A 242 -48.52 103.80 -0.35
C ARG A 242 -49.66 104.21 -1.29
N LEU A 243 -50.06 103.34 -2.20
CA LEU A 243 -51.20 103.58 -3.11
C LEU A 243 -52.49 103.76 -2.31
N PHE A 244 -52.72 102.92 -1.29
CA PHE A 244 -53.88 103.02 -0.42
C PHE A 244 -53.91 104.36 0.32
N LYS A 245 -52.79 104.79 0.92
CA LYS A 245 -52.68 106.12 1.56
C LYS A 245 -52.95 107.27 0.59
N VAL A 246 -52.42 107.20 -0.63
CA VAL A 246 -52.69 108.22 -1.66
C VAL A 246 -54.18 108.25 -2.01
N LEU A 247 -54.81 107.10 -2.23
CA LEU A 247 -56.25 107.03 -2.52
C LEU A 247 -57.10 107.55 -1.36
N GLU A 248 -56.73 107.25 -0.12
CA GLU A 248 -57.38 107.76 1.08
C GLU A 248 -57.30 109.30 1.14
N THR A 249 -56.13 109.89 0.86
CA THR A 249 -55.98 111.36 0.80
C THR A 249 -56.79 112.00 -0.34
N PHE A 250 -56.96 111.32 -1.48
CA PHE A 250 -57.80 111.80 -2.58
C PHE A 250 -59.30 111.72 -2.25
N LEU A 251 -59.74 110.69 -1.52
CA LEU A 251 -61.12 110.56 -1.07
C LEU A 251 -61.47 111.55 0.05
N ALA A 252 -60.54 111.85 0.96
CA ALA A 252 -60.76 112.81 2.03
C ALA A 252 -60.83 114.29 1.56
N ASN A 253 -60.31 114.59 0.36
CA ASN A 253 -60.34 115.92 -0.25
C ASN A 253 -61.51 116.16 -1.23
N LYS A 254 -62.47 115.23 -1.31
CA LYS A 254 -63.71 115.36 -2.07
C LYS A 254 -64.89 115.65 -1.14
#